data_AF-A0A6N0BUK8-F1
#
_entry.id   AF-A0A6N0BUK8-F1
#
_cell.length_a   1.000
_cell.length_b   1.000
_cell.length_c   1.000
_cell.angle_alpha   90.00
_cell.angle_beta   90.00
_cell.angle_gamma   90.00
#
_symmetry.space_group_name_H-M   'P 1'
#
loop_
_entity.id
_entity.type
_entity.pdbx_description
1 polymer ?
#
loop_
_entity_poly.entity_id
_entity_poly.type
_entity_poly.pdbx_seq_one_letter_code
_entity_poly.pdbx_strand_id
1 'polypeptide(L)'
;MLPAEIEKPLSQIEMQCESVAAAVATGEPQLLETASNALQQAALGFASLMERLGGAQQAGPELQARLKKLAVQLNIQRENLIRRSVVVERALHAMVPATRKSTYAAPAGRAGSYKAFSA
;
A
#
# COMPACT_ATOMS: atom_id res chain seq x y z
N MET A 1 -2.48 22.99 -22.82
CA MET A 1 -2.76 21.99 -23.89
C MET A 1 -1.52 21.15 -24.03
N LEU A 2 -1.55 19.97 -23.42
CA LEU A 2 -0.45 19.01 -23.47
C LEU A 2 -0.42 18.34 -24.85
N PRO A 3 0.74 17.86 -25.33
CA PRO A 3 0.81 17.02 -26.51
C PRO A 3 -0.04 15.76 -26.30
N ALA A 4 -0.82 15.37 -27.32
CA ALA A 4 -1.70 14.19 -27.26
C ALA A 4 -0.94 12.89 -26.91
N GLU A 5 0.35 12.83 -27.26
CA GLU A 5 1.27 11.73 -26.95
C GLU A 5 1.51 11.55 -25.45
N ILE A 6 1.44 12.63 -24.67
CA ILE A 6 1.62 12.62 -23.21
C ILE A 6 0.27 12.56 -22.49
N GLU A 7 -0.75 13.20 -23.06
CA GLU A 7 -2.08 13.28 -22.46
C GLU A 7 -2.77 11.92 -22.33
N LYS A 8 -2.68 11.07 -23.35
CA LYS A 8 -3.26 9.72 -23.35
C LYS A 8 -2.65 8.82 -22.24
N PRO A 9 -1.33 8.63 -22.15
CA PRO A 9 -0.74 7.81 -21.09
C PRO A 9 -0.90 8.44 -19.70
N LEU A 10 -0.92 9.76 -19.56
CA LEU A 10 -1.20 10.42 -18.29
C LEU A 10 -2.63 10.15 -17.80
N SER A 11 -3.62 10.26 -18.69
CA SER A 11 -5.02 9.98 -18.36
C SER A 11 -5.23 8.49 -18.03
N GLN A 12 -4.45 7.60 -18.67
CA GLN A 12 -4.44 6.19 -18.32
C GLN A 12 -3.92 5.95 -16.90
N ILE A 13 -2.85 6.64 -16.46
CA ILE A 13 -2.34 6.54 -15.08
C ILE A 13 -3.39 7.05 -14.08
N GLU A 14 -4.06 8.16 -14.38
CA GLU A 14 -5.11 8.72 -13.51
C GLU A 14 -6.25 7.72 -13.32
N MET A 15 -6.73 7.11 -14.41
CA MET A 15 -7.74 6.06 -14.35
C MET A 15 -7.27 4.85 -13.52
N GLN A 16 -6.00 4.42 -13.65
CA GLN A 16 -5.47 3.32 -12.84
C GLN A 16 -5.34 3.69 -11.36
N CYS A 17 -4.99 4.93 -11.03
CA CYS A 17 -5.00 5.42 -9.65
C CYS A 17 -6.41 5.38 -9.04
N GLU A 18 -7.44 5.74 -9.80
CA GLU A 18 -8.83 5.62 -9.36
C GLU A 18 -9.26 4.16 -9.17
N SER A 19 -8.83 3.26 -10.07
CA SER A 19 -9.06 1.82 -9.91
C SER A 19 -8.41 1.26 -8.65
N VAL A 20 -7.19 1.69 -8.31
CA VAL A 20 -6.53 1.32 -7.05
C VAL A 20 -7.31 1.85 -5.86
N ALA A 21 -7.77 3.11 -5.90
CA ALA A 21 -8.59 3.67 -4.83
C ALA A 21 -9.89 2.88 -4.59
N ALA A 22 -10.57 2.47 -5.67
CA ALA A 22 -11.74 1.61 -5.60
C ALA A 22 -11.42 0.22 -5.04
N ALA A 23 -10.29 -0.38 -5.45
CA ALA A 23 -9.85 -1.68 -4.93
C ALA A 23 -9.49 -1.63 -3.42
N VAL A 24 -8.85 -0.54 -2.97
CA VAL A 24 -8.57 -0.31 -1.54
C VAL A 24 -9.87 -0.17 -0.74
N ALA A 25 -10.89 0.49 -1.29
CA ALA A 25 -12.19 0.68 -0.65
C ALA A 25 -12.99 -0.64 -0.56
N THR A 26 -13.07 -1.40 -1.66
CA THR A 26 -13.75 -2.72 -1.70
C THR A 26 -13.05 -3.73 -0.80
N GLY A 27 -11.72 -3.70 -0.75
CA GLY A 27 -10.96 -4.58 0.11
C GLY A 27 -10.70 -5.98 -0.42
N GLU A 28 -10.98 -6.19 -1.69
CA GLU A 28 -10.71 -7.43 -2.41
C GLU A 28 -9.22 -7.49 -2.77
N PRO A 29 -8.45 -8.44 -2.20
CA PRO A 29 -7.00 -8.48 -2.38
C PRO A 29 -6.59 -8.74 -3.83
N GLN A 30 -7.32 -9.59 -4.56
CA GLN A 30 -7.05 -9.86 -5.98
C GLN A 30 -7.29 -8.62 -6.86
N LEU A 31 -8.33 -7.83 -6.58
CA LEU A 31 -8.59 -6.59 -7.31
C LEU A 31 -7.50 -5.56 -7.04
N LEU A 32 -7.04 -5.47 -5.78
CA LEU A 32 -5.96 -4.57 -5.40
C LEU A 32 -4.64 -4.95 -6.08
N GLU A 33 -4.28 -6.23 -6.11
CA GLU A 33 -3.08 -6.70 -6.79
C GLU A 33 -3.12 -6.39 -8.28
N THR A 34 -4.24 -6.72 -8.94
CA THR A 34 -4.44 -6.47 -10.37
C THR A 34 -4.35 -4.98 -10.71
N ALA A 35 -5.06 -4.13 -9.96
CA ALA A 35 -5.03 -2.68 -10.16
C ALA A 35 -3.64 -2.09 -9.89
N SER A 36 -2.93 -2.59 -8.88
CA SER A 36 -1.58 -2.11 -8.52
C SER A 36 -0.56 -2.48 -9.60
N ASN A 37 -0.63 -3.71 -10.12
CA ASN A 37 0.22 -4.16 -11.23
C ASN A 37 -0.05 -3.34 -12.50
N ALA A 38 -1.32 -3.09 -12.83
CA ALA A 38 -1.70 -2.27 -13.98
C ALA A 38 -1.20 -0.82 -13.85
N LEU A 39 -1.32 -0.23 -12.66
CA LEU A 39 -0.78 1.10 -12.37
C LEU A 39 0.74 1.15 -12.52
N GLN A 40 1.47 0.15 -11.99
CA GLN A 40 2.92 0.07 -12.10
C GLN A 40 3.36 0.01 -13.58
N GLN A 41 2.71 -0.83 -14.39
CA GLN A 41 3.01 -0.94 -15.81
C GLN A 41 2.74 0.38 -16.55
N ALA A 42 1.62 1.05 -16.27
CA ALA A 42 1.30 2.34 -16.87
C ALA A 42 2.32 3.43 -16.47
N ALA A 43 2.74 3.46 -15.19
CA ALA A 43 3.72 4.40 -14.68
C ALA A 43 5.11 4.18 -15.31
N LEU A 44 5.57 2.94 -15.43
CA LEU A 44 6.83 2.59 -16.11
C LEU A 44 6.78 2.97 -17.59
N GLY A 45 5.67 2.68 -18.28
CA GLY A 45 5.47 3.08 -19.67
C GLY A 45 5.54 4.59 -19.84
N PHE A 46 4.89 5.35 -18.96
CA PHE A 46 4.95 6.81 -18.98
C PHE A 46 6.34 7.37 -18.66
N ALA A 47 7.05 6.80 -17.69
CA ALA A 47 8.43 7.19 -17.39
C ALA A 47 9.34 7.00 -18.61
N SER A 48 9.23 5.85 -19.28
CA SER A 48 9.99 5.57 -20.51
C SER A 48 9.65 6.53 -21.66
N LEU A 49 8.38 6.92 -21.79
CA LEU A 49 7.94 7.91 -22.78
C LEU A 49 8.53 9.29 -22.46
N MET A 50 8.47 9.71 -21.19
CA MET A 50 9.04 10.98 -20.74
C MET A 50 10.55 11.04 -20.97
N GLU A 51 11.28 9.96 -20.70
CA GLU A 51 12.72 9.88 -20.98
C GLU A 51 13.02 10.06 -22.48
N ARG A 52 12.24 9.40 -23.35
CA ARG A 52 12.38 9.51 -24.81
C ARG A 52 12.07 10.90 -25.35
N LEU A 53 11.14 11.63 -24.72
CA LEU A 53 10.73 12.97 -25.11
C LEU A 53 11.66 14.09 -24.56
N GLY A 54 12.75 13.74 -23.87
CA GLY A 54 13.68 14.74 -23.30
C GLY A 54 13.35 15.17 -21.86
N GLY A 55 12.58 14.36 -21.15
CA GLY A 55 12.40 14.45 -19.70
C GLY A 55 11.64 15.70 -19.22
N ALA A 56 11.98 16.16 -18.01
CA ALA A 56 11.29 17.23 -17.30
C ALA A 56 11.30 18.59 -18.03
N GLN A 57 12.12 18.77 -19.06
CA GLN A 57 12.15 19.99 -19.87
C GLN A 57 10.89 20.17 -20.72
N GLN A 58 10.18 19.09 -21.05
CA GLN A 58 8.85 19.15 -21.66
C GLN A 58 7.71 19.20 -20.64
N ALA A 59 8.02 19.09 -19.34
CA ALA A 59 7.00 19.10 -18.29
C ALA A 59 6.54 20.53 -18.00
N GLY A 60 5.61 21.01 -18.83
CA GLY A 60 4.89 22.26 -18.60
C GLY A 60 4.15 22.28 -17.25
N PRO A 61 3.69 23.47 -16.81
CA PRO A 61 3.06 23.64 -15.49
C PRO A 61 1.81 22.77 -15.31
N GLU A 62 1.06 22.53 -16.39
CA GLU A 62 -0.12 21.67 -16.42
C GLU A 62 0.22 20.20 -16.09
N LEU A 63 1.28 19.65 -16.69
CA LEU A 63 1.74 18.28 -16.44
C LEU A 63 2.22 18.13 -14.99
N GLN A 64 2.99 19.10 -14.50
CA GLN A 64 3.48 19.08 -13.13
C GLN A 64 2.34 19.11 -12.10
N ALA A 65 1.30 19.91 -12.33
CA ALA A 65 0.13 19.96 -11.45
C ALA A 65 -0.59 18.61 -11.37
N ARG A 66 -0.78 17.95 -12.51
CA ARG A 66 -1.42 16.61 -12.57
C ARG A 66 -0.56 15.54 -11.90
N LEU A 67 0.75 15.52 -12.16
CA LEU A 67 1.67 14.59 -11.49
C LEU A 67 1.73 14.80 -9.97
N LYS A 68 1.70 16.06 -9.49
CA LYS A 68 1.59 16.35 -8.05
C LYS A 68 0.29 15.82 -7.46
N LYS A 69 -0.84 16.02 -8.15
CA LYS A 69 -2.14 15.48 -7.73
C LYS A 69 -2.09 13.95 -7.63
N LEU A 70 -1.51 13.28 -8.61
CA LEU A 70 -1.31 11.82 -8.61
C LEU A 70 -0.45 11.37 -7.42
N ALA A 71 0.67 12.05 -7.15
CA ALA A 71 1.53 11.72 -6.03
C ALA A 71 0.81 11.84 -4.68
N VAL A 72 0.00 12.89 -4.50
CA VAL A 72 -0.83 13.07 -3.30
C VAL A 72 -1.85 11.94 -3.17
N GLN A 73 -2.55 11.58 -4.25
CA GLN A 73 -3.52 10.48 -4.24
C GLN A 73 -2.86 9.15 -3.87
N LEU A 74 -1.68 8.84 -4.43
CA LEU A 74 -0.93 7.63 -4.10
C LEU A 74 -0.50 7.59 -2.64
N ASN A 75 -0.08 8.72 -2.07
CA ASN A 75 0.27 8.78 -0.66
C ASN A 75 -0.94 8.46 0.23
N ILE A 76 -2.12 8.99 -0.10
CA ILE A 76 -3.37 8.68 0.61
C ILE A 76 -3.69 7.18 0.54
N GLN A 77 -3.55 6.55 -0.64
CA GLN A 77 -3.80 5.12 -0.77
C GLN A 77 -2.81 4.29 0.05
N ARG A 78 -1.53 4.68 0.07
CA ARG A 78 -0.52 4.03 0.90
C ARG A 78 -0.86 4.09 2.39
N GLU A 79 -1.30 5.24 2.88
CA GLU A 79 -1.74 5.39 4.27
C GLU A 79 -2.95 4.52 4.60
N ASN A 80 -3.94 4.45 3.70
CA ASN A 80 -5.11 3.60 3.89
C ASN A 80 -4.73 2.12 3.96
N LEU A 81 -3.80 1.67 3.13
CA LEU A 81 -3.27 0.29 3.17
C LEU A 81 -2.54 -0.01 4.48
N ILE A 82 -1.71 0.91 4.98
CA ILE A 82 -1.00 0.76 6.27
C ILE A 82 -2.01 0.65 7.42
N ARG A 83 -3.03 1.51 7.45
CA ARG A 83 -4.07 1.44 8.50
C ARG A 83 -4.80 0.10 8.43
N ARG A 84 -5.09 -0.39 7.23
CA ARG A 84 -5.77 -1.66 7.02
C ARG A 84 -4.90 -2.86 7.42
N SER A 85 -3.60 -2.84 7.17
CA SER A 85 -2.71 -3.92 7.60
C SER A 85 -2.69 -4.06 9.12
N VAL A 86 -2.70 -2.94 9.86
CA VAL A 86 -2.79 -2.96 11.33
C VAL A 86 -4.11 -3.55 11.82
N VAL A 87 -5.24 -3.22 11.18
CA VAL A 87 -6.54 -3.80 11.52
C VAL A 87 -6.56 -5.31 11.27
N VAL A 88 -6.03 -5.75 10.13
CA VAL A 88 -5.91 -7.17 9.78
C VAL A 88 -5.01 -7.91 10.77
N GLU A 89 -3.86 -7.33 11.13
CA GLU A 89 -2.94 -7.92 12.11
C GLU A 89 -3.60 -8.06 13.49
N ARG A 90 -4.35 -7.04 13.94
CA ARG A 90 -5.10 -7.11 15.20
C ARG A 90 -6.21 -8.15 15.17
N ALA A 91 -6.94 -8.26 14.07
CA ALA A 91 -7.96 -9.29 13.89
C ALA A 91 -7.34 -10.70 13.90
N LEU A 92 -6.20 -10.87 13.21
CA LEU A 92 -5.42 -12.10 13.22
C LEU A 92 -4.96 -12.46 14.65
N HIS A 93 -4.45 -11.48 15.41
CA HIS A 93 -4.05 -11.66 16.81
C HIS A 93 -5.22 -12.02 17.74
N ALA A 94 -6.45 -11.63 17.39
CA ALA A 94 -7.64 -12.01 18.13
C ALA A 94 -8.06 -13.46 17.83
N MET A 95 -8.02 -13.87 16.56
CA MET A 95 -8.43 -15.21 16.11
C MET A 95 -7.37 -16.28 16.36
N VAL A 96 -6.10 -15.93 16.23
CA VAL A 96 -4.94 -16.84 16.40
C VAL A 96 -4.00 -16.22 17.43
N PRO A 97 -4.23 -16.46 18.73
CA PRO A 97 -3.40 -15.87 19.80
C PRO A 97 -1.91 -16.26 19.70
N ALA A 98 -1.60 -17.37 19.02
CA ALA A 98 -0.23 -17.83 18.77
C ALA A 98 0.59 -16.90 17.87
N THR A 99 -0.04 -16.01 17.08
CA THR A 99 0.70 -15.02 16.27
C THR A 99 1.10 -13.79 17.07
N ARG A 100 0.65 -13.65 18.32
CA ARG A 100 1.08 -12.55 19.20
C ARG A 100 2.54 -12.73 19.56
N LYS A 101 3.38 -11.73 19.30
CA LYS A 101 4.69 -11.63 19.97
C LYS A 101 4.43 -11.49 21.46
N SER A 102 4.88 -12.48 22.24
CA SER A 102 4.69 -12.50 23.69
C SER A 102 5.51 -11.37 24.31
N THR A 103 4.87 -10.24 24.65
CA THR A 103 5.53 -9.10 25.30
C THR A 103 6.01 -9.43 26.71
N TYR A 104 5.45 -10.47 27.32
CA TYR A 104 5.98 -11.09 28.52
C TYR A 104 6.31 -12.53 28.17
N ALA A 105 7.60 -12.89 28.17
CA ALA A 105 7.95 -14.30 28.29
C ALA A 105 7.24 -14.82 29.54
N ALA A 106 6.45 -15.89 29.41
CA ALA A 106 5.96 -16.62 30.57
C ALA A 106 7.19 -16.96 31.43
N PRO A 107 7.16 -16.73 32.75
CA PRO A 107 8.29 -17.10 33.60
C PRO A 107 8.54 -18.59 33.38
N ALA A 108 9.72 -18.91 32.84
CA ALA A 108 10.21 -20.28 32.80
C ALA A 108 10.01 -20.87 34.20
N GLY A 109 9.22 -21.94 34.27
CA GLY A 109 8.63 -22.40 35.51
C GLY A 109 9.64 -22.57 36.63
N ARG A 110 9.22 -22.17 37.83
CA ARG A 110 9.65 -22.84 39.06
C ARG A 110 8.42 -23.45 39.70
N ALA A 111 7.91 -24.51 39.07
CA ALA A 111 7.03 -25.47 39.73
C ALA A 111 7.92 -26.43 40.54
N GLY A 112 7.73 -26.44 41.86
CA GLY A 112 8.49 -27.24 42.83
C GLY A 112 9.04 -26.32 43.92
N SER A 113 8.62 -26.36 45.18
CA SER A 113 8.08 -27.46 45.95
C SER A 113 7.37 -26.91 47.20
N TYR A 114 6.03 -26.98 47.24
CA TYR A 114 5.31 -26.92 48.52
C TYR A 114 5.26 -28.33 49.08
N LYS A 115 6.26 -28.69 49.90
CA LYS A 115 6.18 -29.89 50.74
C LYS A 115 5.55 -29.48 52.07
N ALA A 116 4.22 -29.47 52.11
CA ALA A 116 3.50 -29.59 53.37
C ALA A 116 3.57 -31.06 53.78
N PHE A 117 4.17 -31.37 54.94
CA PHE A 117 3.84 -32.57 55.71
C PHE A 117 4.16 -32.34 57.18
N SER A 118 3.13 -32.59 57.98
CA SER A 118 3.02 -32.65 59.43
C SER A 118 3.80 -33.82 60.06
N ALA A 119 4.41 -33.58 61.22
CA ALA A 119 4.40 -34.44 62.41
C ALA A 119 4.98 -33.65 63.60
#